data_AF-A0A3D4W0C3-F1
#
_entry.id   AF-A0A3D4W0C3-F1
#
_cell.length_a   1.000
_cell.length_b   1.000
_cell.length_c   1.000
_cell.angle_alpha   90.00
_cell.angle_beta   90.00
_cell.angle_gamma   90.00
#
_symmetry.space_group_name_H-M   'P 1'
#
loop_
_entity.id
_entity.type
_entity.pdbx_description
1 polymer ?
#
loop_
_entity_poly.entity_id
_entity_poly.type
_entity_poly.pdbx_seq_one_letter_code
_entity_poly.pdbx_strand_id
1 'polypeptide(L)' 'CTRSEAKTLLNRGRVTVNGAVCKKGDTQLREGDSVAVDGAPLAYRQFVYLMLNKPEGVVSAST' A
#
# COMPACT_ATOMS: atom_id res chain seq x y z
N CYS A 1 -0.38 -3.76 -4.49
CA CYS A 1 0.68 -2.96 -5.12
C CYS A 1 2.02 -3.40 -4.56
N THR A 2 3.07 -3.36 -5.36
CA THR A 2 4.45 -3.61 -4.88
C THR A 2 5.04 -2.32 -4.30
N ARG A 3 6.12 -2.44 -3.51
CA ARG A 3 6.85 -1.28 -2.98
C ARG A 3 7.40 -0.39 -4.10
N SER A 4 7.79 -0.99 -5.23
CA SER A 4 8.26 -0.27 -6.42
C SER A 4 7.14 0.55 -7.06
N GLU A 5 5.95 -0.03 -7.22
CA GLU A 5 4.77 0.69 -7.70
C GLU A 5 4.39 1.86 -6.79
N ALA A 6 4.42 1.65 -5.47
CA ALA A 6 4.15 2.70 -4.49
C ALA A 6 5.11 3.90 -4.64
N LYS A 7 6.40 3.63 -4.87
CA LYS A 7 7.41 4.67 -5.11
C LYS A 7 7.12 5.49 -6.37
N THR A 8 6.66 4.83 -7.43
CA THR A 8 6.24 5.52 -8.67
C THR A 8 5.04 6.43 -8.44
N LEU A 9 4.05 5.98 -7.65
CA LEU A 9 2.87 6.79 -7.31
C LEU A 9 3.24 8.02 -6.47
N LEU A 10 4.11 7.84 -5.47
CA LEU A 10 4.66 8.92 -4.66
C LEU A 10 5.40 9.96 -5.53
N ASN A 11 6.29 9.50 -6.42
CA ASN A 11 7.03 10.38 -7.32
C ASN A 11 6.12 11.20 -8.25
N ARG A 12 5.02 10.59 -8.69
CA ARG A 12 4.00 11.25 -9.52
C ARG A 12 3.10 12.22 -8.74
N GLY A 13 3.28 12.34 -7.42
CA GLY A 13 2.46 13.22 -6.57
C GLY A 13 1.01 12.76 -6.43
N ARG A 14 0.74 11.48 -6.70
CA ARG A 14 -0.61 10.89 -6.64
C ARG A 14 -1.02 10.47 -5.23
N VAL A 15 -0.11 10.55 -4.27
CA VAL A 15 -0.35 10.16 -2.88
C VAL A 15 -0.43 11.41 -2.01
N THR A 16 -1.47 11.49 -1.19
CA THR A 16 -1.65 12.55 -0.20
C THR A 16 -1.73 11.97 1.20
N VAL A 17 -1.07 12.62 2.15
CA VAL A 17 -1.15 12.31 3.58
C VAL A 17 -1.75 13.53 4.27
N ASN A 18 -2.89 13.36 4.95
CA ASN A 18 -3.63 14.45 5.59
C ASN A 18 -3.92 15.63 4.65
N GLY A 19 -4.21 15.33 3.38
CA GLY A 19 -4.48 16.32 2.33
C GLY A 19 -3.25 16.96 1.68
N ALA A 20 -2.04 16.71 2.19
CA ALA A 20 -0.79 17.22 1.59
C ALA A 20 -0.14 16.18 0.68
N VAL A 21 0.33 16.59 -0.50
CA VAL A 21 1.01 15.69 -1.45
C VAL A 21 2.31 15.16 -0.82
N CYS A 22 2.41 13.85 -0.71
CA CYS A 22 3.60 13.16 -0.20
C CYS A 22 4.36 12.52 -1.37
N LYS A 23 5.65 12.86 -1.49
CA LYS A 23 6.56 12.24 -2.47
C LYS A 23 7.64 11.38 -1.81
N LYS A 24 7.72 11.41 -0.48
CA LYS A 24 8.74 10.74 0.33
C LYS A 24 8.21 9.40 0.83
N GLY A 25 8.80 8.31 0.35
CA GLY A 25 8.41 6.94 0.74
C GLY A 25 8.92 6.48 2.11
N ASP A 26 9.73 7.31 2.77
CA ASP A 26 10.29 7.12 4.12
C ASP A 26 9.51 7.90 5.19
N THR A 27 8.43 8.58 4.81
CA THR A 27 7.56 9.28 5.76
C THR A 27 6.91 8.29 6.72
N GLN A 28 7.20 8.43 8.02
CA GLN A 28 6.51 7.67 9.05
C GLN A 28 5.08 8.19 9.24
N LEU A 29 4.13 7.26 9.28
CA LEU A 29 2.72 7.53 9.53
C LEU A 29 2.34 7.10 10.95
N ARG A 30 1.39 7.81 11.55
CA ARG A 30 0.73 7.46 12.81
C ARG A 30 -0.64 6.83 12.53
N GLU A 31 -1.21 6.11 13.50
CA GLU A 31 -2.51 5.44 13.34
C GLU A 31 -3.68 6.37 12.98
N GLY A 32 -3.57 7.68 13.26
CA GLY A 32 -4.57 8.68 12.89
C GLY A 32 -4.36 9.36 11.54
N ASP A 33 -3.26 9.08 10.84
CA ASP A 33 -2.97 9.74 9.57
C ASP A 33 -3.86 9.17 8.45
N SER A 34 -4.46 10.08 7.68
CA SER A 34 -5.27 9.75 6.52
C SER A 34 -4.39 9.72 5.27
N VAL A 35 -4.35 8.57 4.59
CA VAL A 35 -3.67 8.45 3.30
C VAL A 35 -4.71 8.33 2.20
N ALA A 36 -4.52 9.06 1.11
CA ALA A 36 -5.32 8.90 -0.11
C ALA A 36 -4.43 8.79 -1.33
N VAL A 37 -4.88 8.00 -2.31
CA VAL A 37 -4.24 7.88 -3.62
C VAL A 37 -5.25 8.34 -4.65
N ASP A 38 -4.90 9.34 -5.45
CA ASP A 38 -5.80 9.97 -6.43
C ASP A 38 -7.10 10.52 -5.83
N GLY A 39 -7.04 11.01 -4.61
CA GLY A 39 -8.20 11.50 -3.87
C GLY A 39 -9.08 10.39 -3.28
N ALA A 40 -8.79 9.11 -3.54
CA ALA A 40 -9.48 8.00 -2.90
C ALA A 40 -8.79 7.62 -1.57
N PRO A 41 -9.50 7.63 -0.42
CA PRO A 41 -8.92 7.26 0.87
C PRO A 41 -8.52 5.79 0.89
N LEU A 42 -7.30 5.52 1.37
CA LEU A 42 -6.77 4.18 1.51
C LEU A 42 -7.20 3.59 2.86
N ALA A 43 -8.11 2.61 2.82
CA ALA A 43 -8.51 1.88 4.01
C ALA A 43 -7.50 0.76 4.32
N TYR A 44 -6.73 0.92 5.40
CA TYR A 44 -5.78 -0.09 5.85
C TYR A 44 -6.52 -1.19 6.64
N ARG A 45 -6.26 -2.45 6.27
CA ARG A 45 -6.63 -3.62 7.08
C ARG A 45 -5.35 -4.27 7.59
N GLN A 46 -5.14 -4.20 8.89
CA GLN A 46 -3.87 -4.63 9.53
C GLN A 46 -3.64 -6.13 9.40
N PHE A 47 -4.68 -6.93 9.65
CA PHE A 47 -4.57 -8.38 9.60
C PHE A 47 -5.62 -8.97 8.66
N VAL A 48 -5.15 -9.83 7.77
CA VAL A 48 -5.99 -10.69 6.95
C VAL A 48 -5.44 -12.11 7.09
N TYR A 49 -6.21 -12.98 7.72
CA TYR A 49 -5.87 -14.38 7.90
C TYR A 49 -6.73 -15.21 6.95
N LEU A 50 -6.09 -16.09 6.19
CA LEU A 50 -6.74 -16.97 5.23
C LEU A 50 -6.26 -18.40 5.49
N MET A 51 -7.20 -19.34 5.47
CA MET A 51 -6.89 -20.76 5.43
C MET A 51 -7.01 -21.23 3.98
N LEU A 52 -5.91 -21.71 3.42
CA LEU A 52 -5.83 -22.16 2.03
C LEU A 52 -5.44 -23.64 2.01
N ASN A 53 -6.28 -24.49 1.40
CA ASN A 53 -5.87 -25.83 1.03
C ASN A 53 -5.10 -25.75 -0.30
N LYS A 54 -3.77 -25.74 -0.24
CA LYS A 54 -2.92 -25.56 -1.42
C LYS A 54 -2.87 -26.88 -2.22
N PRO A 55 -3.32 -26.90 -3.50
CA PRO A 55 -3.23 -28.10 -4.34
C PRO A 55 -1.79 -28.37 -4.81
N GLU A 56 -1.55 -29.56 -5.35
CA GLU A 56 -0.27 -29.88 -6.01
C GLU A 56 -0.02 -28.99 -7.24
N GLY A 57 1.26 -28.76 -7.55
CA GLY A 57 1.69 -28.09 -8.78
C GLY A 57 1.68 -26.55 -8.75
N VAL A 58 1.35 -25.89 -7.63
CA VAL A 58 1.32 -24.42 -7.54
C VAL A 58 2.42 -23.84 -6.63
N VAL A 59 2.99 -22.69 -7.03
CA VAL A 59 4.01 -21.95 -6.27
C VAL A 59 3.38 -20.66 -5.71
N SER A 60 3.70 -20.33 -4.46
CA SER A 60 3.08 -19.21 -3.72
C SER A 60 4.05 -18.04 -3.50
N ALA A 61 5.15 -18.01 -4.24
CA ALA A 61 6.17 -16.97 -4.16
C ALA A 61 6.33 -16.31 -5.54
N SER A 62 6.28 -14.99 -5.56
CA SER A 62 6.73 -14.15 -6.68
C SER A 62 8.22 -13.85 -6.51
N THR A 63 9.02 -13.96 -7.59
CA THR A 63 10.43 -13.53 -7.64
C THR A 63 10.55 -12.02 -7.66
#